data_AF-A0A7G9GW95-F1
#
_entry.id   AF-A0A7G9GW95-F1
#
_cell.length_a   1.000
_cell.length_b   1.000
_cell.length_c   1.000
_cell.angle_alpha   90.00
_cell.angle_beta   90.00
_cell.angle_gamma   90.00
#
_symmetry.space_group_name_H-M   'P 1'
#
loop_
_entity.id
_entity.type
_entity.pdbx_description
1 polymer ?
#
loop_
_entity_poly.entity_id
_entity_poly.type
_entity_poly.pdbx_seq_one_letter_code
_entity_poly.pdbx_strand_id
1 'polypeptide(L)'
;MKKILAGLFLSMSMMSFAGVVQDHGKEYLTAIKTYDKDNNIRFKAVFPKISFTMRKRDVLKAMLKIGTTTTIGQFERNGIFDADRKQVITLKRKADGLLIQNRNISMFVTEKELEKVR
;
A
#
# COMPACT_ATOMS: atom_id res chain seq x y z
N MET A 1 -36.22 3.56 -39.51
CA MET A 1 -36.79 3.49 -38.14
C MET A 1 -35.80 2.69 -37.28
N LYS A 2 -34.90 3.31 -36.49
CA LYS A 2 -35.03 3.51 -35.01
C LYS A 2 -35.86 2.38 -34.37
N LYS A 3 -35.30 1.51 -33.52
CA LYS A 3 -34.85 1.70 -32.12
C LYS A 3 -33.83 0.57 -31.79
N ILE A 4 -32.61 0.80 -31.27
CA ILE A 4 -32.23 1.08 -29.85
C ILE A 4 -32.82 -0.05 -28.95
N LEU A 5 -32.09 -0.81 -28.11
CA LEU A 5 -31.17 -0.38 -27.06
C LEU A 5 -30.64 -1.60 -26.27
N ALA A 6 -29.43 -1.43 -25.72
CA ALA A 6 -28.85 -2.04 -24.51
C ALA A 6 -28.79 -3.58 -24.45
N GLY A 7 -27.61 -4.20 -24.46
CA GLY A 7 -26.43 -3.78 -23.71
C GLY A 7 -26.55 -4.23 -22.26
N LEU A 8 -26.49 -5.54 -22.03
CA LEU A 8 -26.12 -6.07 -20.72
C LEU A 8 -24.61 -6.37 -20.77
N PHE A 9 -23.82 -5.30 -20.87
CA PHE A 9 -22.43 -5.35 -20.40
C PHE A 9 -22.53 -5.56 -18.89
N LEU A 10 -22.53 -6.83 -18.46
CA LEU A 10 -22.14 -7.21 -17.11
C LEU A 10 -20.66 -6.84 -16.97
N SER A 11 -20.41 -5.54 -16.76
CA SER A 11 -19.20 -5.09 -16.10
C SER A 11 -19.29 -5.62 -14.67
N MET A 12 -18.93 -6.90 -14.49
CA MET A 12 -18.47 -7.37 -13.20
C MET A 12 -17.26 -6.51 -12.88
N SER A 13 -17.53 -5.46 -12.11
CA SER A 13 -16.55 -4.58 -11.53
C SER A 13 -15.47 -5.46 -10.92
N MET A 14 -14.31 -5.53 -11.54
CA MET A 14 -13.12 -6.10 -10.94
C MET A 14 -12.83 -5.26 -9.70
N MET A 15 -13.37 -5.64 -8.55
CA MET A 15 -12.89 -5.15 -7.28
C MET A 15 -11.51 -5.78 -7.08
N SER A 16 -10.51 -5.24 -7.77
CA SER A 16 -9.11 -5.59 -7.59
C SER A 16 -8.68 -4.99 -6.24
N PHE A 17 -9.07 -5.64 -5.15
CA PHE A 17 -8.48 -5.39 -3.85
C PHE A 17 -7.05 -5.92 -3.91
N ALA A 18 -6.09 -4.99 -3.96
CA ALA A 18 -4.67 -5.28 -4.19
C ALA A 18 -3.85 -5.25 -2.89
N GLY A 19 -4.49 -5.19 -1.73
CA GLY A 19 -3.84 -5.17 -0.44
C GLY A 19 -4.79 -5.14 0.74
N VAL A 20 -4.20 -5.23 1.93
CA VAL A 20 -4.92 -5.30 3.20
C VAL A 20 -4.35 -4.24 4.13
N VAL A 21 -5.21 -3.50 4.82
CA VAL A 21 -4.80 -2.60 5.90
C VAL A 21 -5.40 -3.11 7.20
N GLN A 22 -4.58 -3.25 8.24
CA GLN A 22 -5.08 -3.44 9.60
C GLN A 22 -4.86 -2.16 10.40
N ASP A 23 -5.93 -1.61 10.95
CA ASP A 23 -5.92 -0.39 11.74
C ASP A 23 -6.65 -0.64 13.07
N HIS A 24 -5.91 -0.57 14.19
CA HIS A 24 -6.43 -0.87 15.54
C HIS A 24 -7.22 -2.20 15.63
N GLY A 25 -6.70 -3.25 14.99
CA GLY A 25 -7.30 -4.59 15.01
C GLY A 25 -8.46 -4.80 14.02
N LYS A 26 -8.87 -3.78 13.27
CA LYS A 26 -9.83 -3.91 12.17
C LYS A 26 -9.12 -4.07 10.85
N GLU A 27 -9.57 -5.01 10.04
CA GLU A 27 -9.01 -5.31 8.73
C GLU A 27 -9.85 -4.70 7.61
N TYR A 28 -9.18 -4.13 6.60
CA TYR A 28 -9.80 -3.47 5.46
C TYR A 28 -9.13 -3.96 4.17
N LEU A 29 -9.94 -4.55 3.29
CA LEU A 29 -9.53 -4.83 1.91
C LEU A 29 -9.57 -3.54 1.12
N THR A 30 -8.44 -3.18 0.50
CA THR A 30 -8.32 -1.91 -0.22
C THR A 30 -7.36 -2.01 -1.38
N ALA A 31 -7.59 -1.20 -2.41
CA ALA A 31 -6.55 -0.89 -3.36
C ALA A 31 -5.41 -0.13 -2.64
N ILE A 32 -4.19 -0.52 -2.95
CA ILE A 32 -2.97 0.19 -2.55
C ILE A 32 -2.38 0.76 -3.83
N LYS A 33 -1.94 2.01 -3.78
CA LYS A 33 -1.25 2.70 -4.86
C LYS A 33 0.20 2.94 -4.46
N THR A 34 1.12 2.49 -5.29
CA THR A 34 2.55 2.74 -5.13
C THR A 34 2.98 3.94 -5.98
N TYR A 35 3.75 4.84 -5.38
CA TYR A 35 4.37 5.98 -6.04
C TYR A 35 5.87 5.97 -5.75
N ASP A 36 6.68 6.03 -6.80
CA ASP A 36 8.14 6.13 -6.72
C ASP A 36 8.56 7.54 -7.14
N LYS A 37 9.15 8.30 -6.20
CA LYS A 37 9.60 9.68 -6.44
C LYS A 37 10.73 10.06 -5.49
N ASP A 38 11.74 10.78 -5.99
CA ASP A 38 12.80 11.43 -5.20
C ASP A 38 13.45 10.49 -4.16
N ASN A 39 13.89 9.30 -4.58
CA ASN A 39 14.48 8.25 -3.74
C ASN A 39 13.58 7.70 -2.62
N ASN A 40 12.27 7.97 -2.67
CA ASN A 40 11.29 7.48 -1.73
C ASN A 40 10.17 6.72 -2.45
N ILE A 41 9.65 5.70 -1.77
CA ILE A 41 8.44 4.99 -2.17
C ILE A 41 7.34 5.39 -1.21
N ARG A 42 6.19 5.77 -1.77
CA ARG A 42 4.94 5.99 -1.04
C ARG A 42 3.93 4.90 -1.39
N PHE A 43 3.48 4.18 -0.39
CA PHE A 43 2.35 3.25 -0.48
C PHE A 43 1.12 3.91 0.12
N LYS A 44 0.06 4.08 -0.68
CA LYS A 44 -1.17 4.77 -0.31
C LYS A 44 -2.37 3.84 -0.40
N ALA A 45 -3.03 3.58 0.71
CA ALA A 45 -4.30 2.87 0.73
C ALA A 45 -5.46 3.82 0.40
N VAL A 46 -6.46 3.30 -0.33
CA VAL A 46 -7.70 4.01 -0.61
C VAL A 46 -8.62 4.06 0.61
N PHE A 47 -8.73 2.96 1.37
CA PHE A 47 -9.54 2.88 2.59
C PHE A 47 -8.95 1.91 3.65
N PRO A 48 -8.75 2.33 4.91
CA PRO A 48 -8.76 3.72 5.36
C PRO A 48 -7.70 4.54 4.60
N LYS A 49 -7.91 5.84 4.45
CA LYS A 49 -6.99 6.72 3.72
C LYS A 49 -5.71 6.88 4.54
N ILE A 50 -4.73 6.01 4.30
CA ILE A 50 -3.43 6.05 4.95
C ILE A 50 -2.31 5.98 3.93
N SER A 51 -1.15 6.55 4.26
CA SER A 51 0.05 6.41 3.45
C SER A 51 1.29 6.15 4.30
N PHE A 52 2.18 5.32 3.79
CA PHE A 52 3.53 5.15 4.31
C PHE A 52 4.52 5.63 3.25
N THR A 53 5.43 6.53 3.63
CA THR A 53 6.52 7.00 2.76
C THR A 53 7.87 6.64 3.38
N MET A 54 8.75 6.01 2.61
CA MET A 54 10.06 5.55 3.11
C MET A 54 11.10 5.49 1.99
N ARG A 55 12.38 5.32 2.35
CA ARG A 55 13.49 5.30 1.38
C ARG A 55 13.40 4.09 0.45
N LYS A 56 13.53 4.33 -0.86
CA LYS A 56 13.49 3.30 -1.91
C LYS A 56 14.48 2.16 -1.65
N ARG A 57 15.72 2.49 -1.27
CA ARG A 57 16.76 1.49 -0.97
C ARG A 57 16.34 0.50 0.13
N ASP A 58 15.59 0.96 1.14
CA ASP A 58 15.18 0.14 2.26
C ASP A 58 14.00 -0.77 1.86
N VAL A 59 13.11 -0.28 1.00
CA VAL A 59 12.05 -1.09 0.37
C VAL A 59 12.65 -2.18 -0.50
N LEU A 60 13.56 -1.84 -1.41
CA LEU A 60 14.25 -2.80 -2.27
C LEU A 60 14.98 -3.87 -1.45
N LYS A 61 15.69 -3.45 -0.38
CA LYS A 61 16.31 -4.37 0.56
C LYS A 61 15.30 -5.31 1.22
N ALA A 62 14.15 -4.78 1.65
CA ALA A 62 13.09 -5.58 2.27
C ALA A 62 12.41 -6.54 1.28
N MET A 63 12.35 -6.19 -0.01
CA MET A 63 11.82 -7.05 -1.06
C MET A 63 12.74 -8.24 -1.34
N LEU A 64 14.07 -8.05 -1.24
CA LEU A 64 15.06 -9.09 -1.55
C LEU A 64 15.47 -9.94 -0.34
N LYS A 65 15.43 -9.38 0.88
CA LYS A 65 15.92 -10.05 2.08
C LYS A 65 14.86 -10.95 2.71
N ILE A 66 15.28 -12.15 3.14
CA ILE A 66 14.50 -12.99 4.05
C ILE A 66 14.57 -12.38 5.46
N GLY A 67 13.42 -11.97 6.00
CA GLY A 67 13.28 -11.43 7.35
C GLY A 67 12.79 -9.99 7.37
N THR A 68 13.19 -9.26 8.41
CA THR A 68 12.71 -7.92 8.70
C THR A 68 13.75 -6.85 8.34
N THR A 69 13.28 -5.75 7.78
CA THR A 69 14.04 -4.51 7.54
C THR A 69 13.34 -3.37 8.26
N THR A 70 14.06 -2.66 9.12
CA THR A 70 13.56 -1.47 9.81
C THR A 70 14.05 -0.22 9.10
N THR A 71 13.16 0.74 8.88
CA THR A 71 13.48 2.03 8.29
C THR A 71 12.81 3.16 9.07
N ILE A 72 13.27 4.37 8.81
CA ILE A 72 12.63 5.59 9.30
C ILE A 72 11.87 6.20 8.13
N GLY A 73 10.56 6.37 8.30
CA GLY A 73 9.70 6.95 7.28
C GLY A 73 8.63 7.86 7.85
N GLN A 74 7.70 8.26 6.99
CA GLN A 74 6.56 9.09 7.32
C GLN A 74 5.29 8.27 7.22
N PHE A 75 4.35 8.54 8.12
CA PHE A 75 3.01 7.98 8.11
C PHE A 75 2.00 9.12 8.02
N GLU A 76 0.98 8.95 7.19
CA GLU A 76 -0.09 9.92 6.96
C GLU A 76 -1.44 9.23 7.12
N ARG A 77 -2.40 9.89 7.78
CA ARG A 77 -3.79 9.43 7.88
C ARG A 77 -4.73 10.56 7.49
N ASN A 78 -5.64 10.29 6.55
CA ASN A 78 -6.66 11.23 6.06
C ASN A 78 -6.11 12.58 5.56
N GLY A 79 -4.91 12.62 4.98
CA GLY A 79 -4.28 13.89 4.54
C GLY A 79 -3.50 14.61 5.63
N ILE A 80 -3.55 14.11 6.87
CA ILE A 80 -2.84 14.69 8.01
C ILE A 80 -1.52 13.95 8.15
N PHE A 81 -0.43 14.67 7.88
CA PHE A 81 0.90 14.24 8.27
C PHE A 81 1.07 14.48 9.76
N ASP A 82 1.62 13.50 10.46
CA ASP A 82 2.28 13.78 11.73
C ASP A 82 3.64 14.45 11.39
N ALA A 83 3.56 15.73 11.01
CA ALA A 83 4.61 16.44 10.27
C ALA A 83 5.97 16.46 10.99
N ASP A 84 5.96 16.34 12.31
CA ASP A 84 7.17 16.32 13.15
C ASP A 84 7.68 14.90 13.49
N ARG A 85 6.95 13.84 13.12
CA ARG A 85 7.26 12.48 13.58
C ARG A 85 7.63 11.58 12.43
N LYS A 86 8.93 11.55 12.12
CA LYS A 86 9.56 10.38 11.54
C LYS A 86 9.25 9.16 12.43
N GLN A 87 8.65 8.13 11.85
CA GLN A 87 8.27 6.92 12.57
C GLN A 87 9.17 5.76 12.19
N VAL A 88 9.39 4.86 13.14
CA VAL A 88 9.99 3.55 12.87
C VAL A 88 8.97 2.72 12.12
N ILE A 89 9.33 2.30 10.90
CA ILE A 89 8.54 1.45 10.04
C ILE A 89 9.27 0.12 9.87
N THR A 90 8.53 -0.95 10.08
CA THR A 90 8.99 -2.31 9.90
C THR A 90 8.50 -2.84 8.57
N LEU A 91 9.42 -3.35 7.75
CA LEU A 91 9.16 -3.98 6.47
C LEU A 91 9.48 -5.46 6.58
N LYS A 92 8.52 -6.32 6.27
CA LYS A 92 8.69 -7.77 6.32
C LYS A 92 8.18 -8.39 5.02
N ARG A 93 9.05 -9.08 4.31
CA ARG A 93 8.65 -9.92 3.17
C ARG A 93 7.71 -11.02 3.69
N LYS A 94 6.52 -11.15 3.10
CA LYS A 94 5.53 -12.15 3.48
C LYS A 94 4.83 -12.68 2.24
N ALA A 95 5.05 -13.96 1.93
CA ALA A 95 4.55 -14.61 0.71
C ALA A 95 4.83 -13.73 -0.52
N ASP A 96 3.80 -13.46 -1.32
CA ASP A 96 3.85 -12.68 -2.56
C ASP A 96 3.65 -11.18 -2.31
N GLY A 97 4.33 -10.64 -1.30
CA GLY A 97 4.15 -9.23 -0.94
C GLY A 97 5.05 -8.72 0.17
N LEU A 98 4.76 -7.50 0.59
CA LEU A 98 5.49 -6.76 1.60
C LEU A 98 4.52 -6.27 2.67
N LEU A 99 4.74 -6.71 3.90
CA LEU A 99 4.04 -6.20 5.07
C LEU A 99 4.79 -4.98 5.61
N ILE A 100 4.10 -3.84 5.66
CA ILE A 100 4.58 -2.55 6.15
C ILE A 100 3.87 -2.26 7.46
N GLN A 101 4.61 -1.98 8.53
CA GLN A 101 4.00 -1.84 9.87
C GLN A 101 4.61 -0.68 10.64
N ASN A 102 3.78 0.05 11.36
CA ASN A 102 4.19 0.83 12.52
C ASN A 102 3.55 0.25 13.78
N ARG A 103 3.61 0.97 14.91
CA ARG A 103 3.10 0.50 16.21
C ARG A 103 1.62 0.08 16.20
N ASN A 104 0.77 0.78 15.43
CA ASN A 104 -0.68 0.64 15.54
C ASN A 104 -1.36 0.15 14.25
N ILE A 105 -0.62 0.13 13.13
CA ILE A 105 -1.17 -0.03 11.80
C ILE A 105 -0.25 -0.94 10.98
N SER A 106 -0.86 -1.82 10.20
CA SER A 106 -0.17 -2.58 9.16
C SER A 106 -0.81 -2.38 7.79
N MET A 107 -0.01 -2.50 6.75
CA MET A 107 -0.40 -2.47 5.35
C MET A 107 0.32 -3.59 4.63
N PHE A 108 -0.43 -4.53 4.08
CA PHE A 108 0.09 -5.59 3.22
C PHE A 108 -0.04 -5.17 1.76
N VAL A 109 1.11 -4.98 1.11
CA VAL A 109 1.24 -4.62 -0.30
C VAL A 109 1.53 -5.88 -1.10
N THR A 110 0.73 -6.16 -2.13
CA THR A 110 0.91 -7.33 -3.00
C THR A 110 2.06 -7.15 -3.99
N GLU A 111 2.58 -8.25 -4.54
CA GLU A 111 3.67 -8.23 -5.53
C GLU A 111 3.34 -7.36 -6.74
N LYS A 112 2.09 -7.40 -7.23
CA LYS A 112 1.61 -6.54 -8.32
C LYS A 112 1.84 -5.04 -8.06
N GLU A 113 1.69 -4.60 -6.81
CA GLU A 113 1.94 -3.21 -6.43
C GLU A 113 3.43 -2.93 -6.17
N LEU A 114 4.23 -3.97 -5.90
CA LEU A 114 5.69 -3.87 -5.75
C LEU A 114 6.44 -3.90 -7.08
N GLU A 115 5.87 -4.42 -8.15
CA GLU A 115 6.44 -4.36 -9.51
C GLU A 115 6.72 -2.91 -9.94
N LYS A 116 5.91 -1.95 -9.47
CA LYS A 116 6.08 -0.51 -9.72
C LYS A 116 7.31 0.11 -9.03
N VAL A 117 7.97 -0.63 -8.14
CA VAL A 117 9.15 -0.18 -7.37
C VAL A 117 10.47 -0.63 -8.02
N ARG A 118 10.44 -1.75 -8.75
CA ARG A 118 11.62 -2.33 -9.42
C ARG A 118 11.98 -1.51 -10.64
#